data_AF-A0A8T3Y0K0-F1
#
_entry.id   AF-A0A8T3Y0K0-F1
#
_cell.length_a   1.000
_cell.length_b   1.000
_cell.length_c   1.000
_cell.angle_alpha   90.00
_cell.angle_beta   90.00
_cell.angle_gamma   90.00
#
_symmetry.space_group_name_H-M   'P 1'
#
loop_
_entity.id
_entity.type
_entity.pdbx_description
1 polymer ?
#
loop_
_entity_poly.entity_id
_entity_poly.type
_entity_poly.pdbx_seq_one_letter_code
_entity_poly.pdbx_strand_id
1 'polypeptide(L)'
;MKAIILCAGYATRLYPMTLNKPKPLLEIKGRPMLDHIVGKIEKVDCVDEMFIVANNRFYNDFLKWKNCGLSKKVLKSLTTEQIPTTTASAE
;
A
#
# COMPACT_ATOMS: atom_id res chain seq x y z
N MET A 1 -0.28 7.16 -16.60
CA MET A 1 -0.71 5.80 -16.19
C MET A 1 -0.94 5.76 -14.68
N LYS A 2 -1.79 4.86 -14.17
CA LYS A 2 -2.06 4.69 -12.73
C LYS A 2 -1.47 3.37 -12.24
N ALA A 3 -0.90 3.35 -11.04
CA ALA A 3 -0.44 2.13 -10.39
C ALA A 3 -1.26 1.84 -9.13
N ILE A 4 -1.54 0.55 -8.87
CA ILE A 4 -2.27 0.09 -7.70
C ILE A 4 -1.38 -0.87 -6.90
N ILE A 5 -1.29 -0.65 -5.59
CA ILE A 5 -0.52 -1.46 -4.64
C ILE A 5 -1.50 -2.12 -3.66
N LEU A 6 -1.64 -3.44 -3.76
CA LEU A 6 -2.57 -4.21 -2.94
C LEU A 6 -1.98 -4.55 -1.57
N CYS A 7 -2.46 -3.84 -0.54
CA CYS A 7 -2.00 -3.95 0.85
C CYS A 7 -3.11 -4.41 1.82
N ALA A 8 -4.23 -4.94 1.32
CA ALA A 8 -5.38 -5.32 2.14
C ALA A 8 -5.22 -6.66 2.89
N GLY A 9 -4.20 -7.47 2.57
CA GLY A 9 -4.00 -8.77 3.21
C GLY A 9 -3.49 -8.67 4.66
N TYR A 10 -4.00 -9.55 5.53
CA TYR A 10 -3.56 -9.64 6.95
C TYR A 10 -2.22 -10.34 7.16
N ALA A 11 -1.70 -11.06 6.16
CA ALA A 11 -0.43 -11.78 6.23
C ALA A 11 -0.30 -12.70 7.47
N THR A 12 -1.34 -13.49 7.76
CA THR A 12 -1.47 -14.34 8.96
C THR A 12 -0.37 -15.40 9.10
N ARG A 13 0.24 -15.84 7.98
CA ARG A 13 1.38 -16.78 7.99
C ARG A 13 2.64 -16.22 8.66
N LEU A 14 2.73 -14.90 8.86
CA LEU A 14 3.85 -14.23 9.51
C LEU A 14 3.55 -13.85 10.97
N TYR A 15 2.48 -14.40 11.56
CA TYR A 15 2.23 -14.20 12.98
C TYR A 15 3.39 -14.75 13.83
N PRO A 16 3.78 -14.03 14.90
CA PRO A 16 3.09 -12.88 15.50
C PRO A 16 3.45 -11.50 14.92
N MET A 17 4.40 -11.40 13.98
CA MET A 17 4.94 -10.10 13.52
C MET A 17 3.90 -9.20 12.86
N THR A 18 2.88 -9.77 12.22
CA THR A 18 1.82 -9.03 11.50
C THR A 18 0.53 -8.88 12.30
N LEU A 19 0.53 -9.20 13.61
CA LEU A 19 -0.66 -9.12 14.45
C LEU A 19 -1.15 -7.68 14.61
N ASN A 20 -0.23 -6.73 14.82
CA ASN A 20 -0.52 -5.31 15.10
C ASN A 20 0.11 -4.36 14.08
N LYS A 21 0.73 -4.87 13.01
CA LYS A 21 1.42 -4.08 11.99
C LYS A 21 1.22 -4.73 10.62
N PRO A 22 0.80 -4.00 9.58
CA PRO A 22 0.61 -4.60 8.26
C PRO A 22 1.97 -4.97 7.66
N LYS A 23 2.02 -6.12 6.96
CA LYS A 23 3.25 -6.62 6.31
C LYS A 23 3.97 -5.56 5.46
N PRO A 24 3.29 -4.76 4.60
CA PRO A 24 3.95 -3.75 3.79
C PRO A 24 4.68 -2.67 4.59
N LEU A 25 4.32 -2.45 5.86
CA LEU A 25 5.01 -1.49 6.73
C LEU A 25 6.09 -2.12 7.61
N LEU A 26 6.30 -3.44 7.53
CA LEU A 26 7.45 -4.09 8.17
C LEU A 26 8.75 -3.57 7.55
N GLU A 27 9.77 -3.42 8.39
CA GLU A 27 11.03 -2.85 7.97
C GLU A 27 11.94 -3.89 7.30
N ILE A 28 12.55 -3.47 6.20
CA ILE A 28 13.60 -4.21 5.51
C ILE A 28 14.76 -3.24 5.35
N LYS A 29 15.89 -3.58 5.98
CA LYS A 29 17.11 -2.75 5.98
C LYS A 29 16.82 -1.30 6.44
N GLY A 30 16.09 -1.15 7.55
CA GLY A 30 15.80 0.14 8.19
C GLY A 30 14.75 1.01 7.49
N ARG A 31 14.04 0.51 6.47
CA ARG A 31 12.93 1.21 5.81
C ARG A 31 11.73 0.29 5.60
N PRO A 32 10.48 0.78 5.71
CA PRO A 32 9.28 0.03 5.36
C PRO A 32 9.39 -0.67 4.01
N MET A 33 8.93 -1.92 3.91
CA MET A 33 8.87 -2.67 2.64
C MET A 33 8.19 -1.86 1.53
N LEU A 34 7.13 -1.13 1.88
CA LEU A 34 6.37 -0.27 0.98
C LEU A 34 7.22 0.86 0.37
N ASP A 35 8.19 1.42 1.09
CA ASP A 35 9.08 2.46 0.55
C ASP A 35 9.91 1.94 -0.62
N HIS A 36 10.38 0.70 -0.52
CA HIS A 36 11.16 0.06 -1.59
C HIS A 36 10.31 -0.16 -2.84
N ILE A 37 9.01 -0.42 -2.69
CA ILE A 37 8.07 -0.61 -3.80
C ILE A 37 7.74 0.75 -4.43
N VAL A 38 7.36 1.73 -3.62
CA VAL A 38 7.03 3.09 -4.08
C VAL A 38 8.21 3.73 -4.78
N GLY A 39 9.41 3.67 -4.21
CA GLY A 39 10.61 4.22 -4.83
C GLY A 39 11.03 3.53 -6.15
N LYS A 40 10.53 2.33 -6.44
CA LYS A 40 10.68 1.71 -7.77
C LYS A 40 9.65 2.25 -8.76
N ILE A 41 8.40 2.42 -8.32
CA ILE A 41 7.31 2.94 -9.16
C ILE A 41 7.55 4.40 -9.51
N GLU A 42 8.10 5.21 -8.60
CA GLU A 42 8.40 6.62 -8.84
C GLU A 42 9.39 6.84 -9.99
N LYS A 43 10.30 5.89 -10.22
CA LYS A 43 11.26 5.90 -11.33
C LYS A 43 10.64 5.55 -12.68
N VAL A 44 9.35 5.20 -12.72
CA VAL A 44 8.64 4.92 -13.95
C VAL A 44 7.97 6.22 -14.42
N ASP A 45 8.50 6.81 -15.49
CA ASP A 45 8.10 8.14 -15.95
C ASP A 45 6.61 8.21 -16.30
N CYS A 46 6.06 7.17 -16.92
CA CYS A 46 4.67 7.15 -17.37
C CYS A 46 3.64 6.92 -16.25
N VAL A 47 4.04 6.70 -14.99
CA VAL A 47 3.11 6.54 -13.86
C VAL A 47 2.91 7.89 -13.17
N ASP A 48 1.69 8.41 -13.17
CA ASP A 48 1.38 9.75 -12.65
C ASP A 48 0.68 9.71 -11.27
N GLU A 49 -0.04 8.62 -11.00
CA GLU A 49 -0.79 8.42 -9.76
C GLU A 49 -0.58 7.01 -9.20
N MET A 50 -0.57 6.91 -7.87
CA MET A 50 -0.45 5.65 -7.14
C MET A 50 -1.59 5.51 -6.13
N PHE A 51 -2.18 4.31 -6.09
CA PHE A 51 -3.25 3.94 -5.17
C PHE A 51 -2.77 2.83 -4.24
N ILE A 52 -2.87 3.03 -2.94
CA ILE A 52 -2.68 1.96 -1.95
C ILE A 52 -4.04 1.48 -1.50
N VAL A 53 -4.27 0.19 -1.68
CA VAL A 53 -5.47 -0.48 -1.20
C VAL A 53 -5.16 -1.08 0.15
N ALA A 54 -5.78 -0.56 1.21
CA ALA A 54 -5.64 -1.08 2.57
C ALA A 54 -6.95 -1.70 3.06
N ASN A 55 -6.87 -2.62 4.02
CA ASN A 55 -8.03 -3.04 4.78
C ASN A 55 -8.37 -2.00 5.87
N ASN A 56 -9.59 -2.04 6.38
CA ASN A 56 -10.08 -1.10 7.39
C ASN A 56 -9.25 -1.12 8.67
N ARG A 57 -8.72 -2.28 9.07
CA ARG A 57 -7.94 -2.46 10.31
C ARG A 57 -6.64 -1.65 10.28
N PHE A 58 -5.91 -1.67 9.17
CA PHE A 58 -4.58 -1.06 9.04
C PHE A 58 -4.58 0.24 8.22
N TYR A 59 -5.74 0.72 7.78
CA TYR A 59 -5.87 1.93 6.98
C TYR A 59 -5.16 3.14 7.63
N ASN A 60 -5.33 3.30 8.95
CA ASN A 60 -4.68 4.38 9.70
C ASN A 60 -3.16 4.26 9.74
N ASP A 61 -2.60 3.05 9.71
CA ASP A 61 -1.14 2.86 9.65
C ASP A 61 -0.58 3.32 8.30
N PHE A 62 -1.29 3.03 7.21
CA PHE A 62 -0.91 3.53 5.88
C PHE A 62 -1.08 5.06 5.78
N LEU A 63 -2.07 5.64 6.43
CA LEU A 63 -2.24 7.10 6.48
C LEU A 63 -1.11 7.77 7.27
N LYS A 64 -0.74 7.22 8.43
CA LYS A 64 0.41 7.69 9.22
C LYS A 64 1.70 7.58 8.41
N TRP A 65 1.99 6.41 7.85
CA TRP A 65 3.14 6.19 6.97
C TRP A 65 3.14 7.18 5.78
N LYS A 66 1.97 7.46 5.19
CA LYS A 66 1.85 8.44 4.11
C LYS A 66 2.35 9.83 4.56
N ASN A 67 2.04 10.25 5.77
CA ASN A 67 2.37 11.58 6.29
C ASN A 67 3.82 11.71 6.82
N CYS A 68 4.52 10.59 7.06
CA CYS A 68 5.85 10.58 7.68
C CYS A 68 7.05 10.65 6.70
N GLY A 69 6.88 10.72 5.38
CA GLY A 69 8.05 10.77 4.47
C GLY A 69 7.78 11.05 2.99
N LEU A 70 8.74 11.79 2.41
CA LEU A 70 9.15 12.14 1.02
C LEU A 70 8.14 12.18 -0.15
N SER A 71 8.34 13.20 -0.98
CA SER A 71 7.58 13.62 -2.17
C SER A 71 6.92 12.48 -2.92
N LYS A 72 5.58 12.48 -2.97
CA LYS A 72 4.79 11.39 -3.57
C LYS A 72 4.08 11.93 -4.79
N LYS A 73 4.45 11.44 -5.98
CA LYS A 73 3.51 11.38 -7.12
C LYS A 73 2.14 10.97 -6.55
N VAL A 74 1.10 11.75 -6.86
CA VAL A 74 -0.19 11.79 -6.14
C VAL A 74 -0.57 10.44 -5.53
N LEU A 75 -0.29 10.27 -4.24
CA LEU A 75 -0.54 9.01 -3.53
C LEU A 75 -1.90 9.08 -2.84
N LYS A 76 -2.81 8.21 -3.24
CA LYS A 76 -4.15 8.07 -2.65
C LYS A 76 -4.22 6.75 -1.88
N SER A 77 -4.61 6.83 -0.61
CA SER A 77 -4.93 5.64 0.19
C SER A 77 -6.43 5.41 0.10
N LEU A 78 -6.84 4.18 -0.23
CA LEU A 78 -8.23 3.77 -0.33
C LEU A 78 -8.46 2.58 0.60
N THR A 79 -9.63 2.52 1.21
CA THR A 79 -10.12 1.26 1.80
C THR A 79 -10.63 0.34 0.70
N THR A 80 -10.71 -0.96 0.98
CA THR A 80 -11.27 -1.96 0.06
C THR A 80 -12.70 -1.63 -0.39
N GLU A 81 -13.47 -0.90 0.41
CA GLU A 81 -14.85 -0.49 0.11
C GLU A 81 -14.93 0.70 -0.87
N GLN A 82 -13.84 1.48 -1.01
CA GLN A 82 -13.78 2.67 -1.85
C GLN A 82 -13.23 2.41 -3.26
N ILE A 83 -12.82 1.17 -3.54
CA ILE A 83 -12.43 0.78 -4.88
C ILE A 83 -13.71 0.54 -5.67
N PRO A 84 -13.92 1.17 -6.83
CA PRO A 84 -15.04 0.81 -7.69
C PRO A 84 -14.90 -0.67 -8.04
N THR A 85 -15.84 -1.48 -7.56
CA THR A 85 -15.96 -2.92 -7.84
C THR A 85 -16.24 -3.12 -9.32
N THR A 86 -15.22 -3.00 -10.15
CA THR A 86 -15.23 -3.49 -11.53
C THR A 86 -14.01 -4.39 -11.68
N THR A 87 -14.22 -5.57 -12.25
CA THR A 87 -13.24 -6.66 -12.49
C THR A 87 -12.88 -7.58 -11.31
N ALA A 88 -13.83 -8.44 -10.95
CA ALA A 88 -13.56 -9.86 -10.63
C ALA A 88 -14.78 -10.74 -10.95
N SER A 89 -15.36 -10.56 -12.14
CA SER A 89 -16.09 -11.61 -12.85
C SER A 89 -15.22 -11.97 -14.03
N ALA A 90 -14.30 -12.90 -13.81
CA ALA A 90 -13.83 -13.74 -14.89
C ALA A 90 -14.93 -14.81 -15.04
N GLU A 91 -15.66 -14.74 -16.16
CA GLU A 91 -16.37 -15.90 -16.69
C GLU A 91 -15.38 -17.03 -17.01
#